data_AF-A0A7V1HC49-F1
#
_entry.id   AF-A0A7V1HC49-F1
#
_cell.length_a   1.000
_cell.length_b   1.000
_cell.length_c   1.000
_cell.angle_alpha   90.00
_cell.angle_beta   90.00
_cell.angle_gamma   90.00
#
_symmetry.space_group_name_H-M   'P 1'
#
loop_
_entity.id
_entity.type
_entity.pdbx_description
1 polymer ?
#
loop_
_entity_poly.entity_id
_entity_poly.type
_entity_poly.pdbx_seq_one_letter_code
_entity_poly.pdbx_strand_id
1 'polypeptide(L)'
;MTATNKNKKFNELKKQLEPFLKNNPYSEIKERKGIYYISNPWDDESLSFKIEKEDESELIKALNSLILSPRFSSIYHLDSNEIEYIFTLLDKKSPYINRDFEFILEGKTYYCRFANTSERLLIISKTFRPSGEESDTSYRNLLLFNMFMNPEFKQKSKVKEDLFANRIPISFFVKGFDRFEEDKIIEVSKHLNFFMSHYDKESPYILIHSTKTEKGESIKELKLPEMEFPKKISSGKKDPILLDIAIAAHLSKQIRLKFLYYYQILEYAAFYFVDSEVKQDILRIITSPTIHANPDKHINDLMDIITKLKETEDVRLNKLIKSGCSIGEIWKEIQLYMPYFSSRQEFEGGFYIEPLITKDMTQGDFSREWFPKIPDTLRKIRNALVHSRDTRLGLVIIPSRENDPKLKPWIPIIRCVAEQTLIYC
;
A
#
# COMPACT_ATOMS: atom_id res chain seq x y z
N MET A 1 34.93 0.89 33.44
CA MET A 1 35.59 0.25 32.28
C MET A 1 36.35 1.31 31.50
N THR A 2 37.66 1.15 31.32
CA THR A 2 38.53 2.06 30.55
C THR A 2 38.18 2.03 29.06
N ALA A 3 38.43 3.11 28.32
CA ALA A 3 38.13 3.21 26.89
C ALA A 3 38.74 2.07 26.05
N THR A 4 39.91 1.57 26.46
CA THR A 4 40.62 0.45 25.83
C THR A 4 39.87 -0.89 25.93
N ASN A 5 39.17 -1.13 27.05
CA ASN A 5 38.38 -2.36 27.24
C ASN A 5 37.06 -2.36 26.44
N LYS A 6 36.49 -1.18 26.18
CA LYS A 6 35.27 -1.05 25.37
C LYS A 6 35.52 -1.37 23.90
N ASN A 7 36.58 -0.82 23.31
CA ASN A 7 36.97 -1.11 21.94
C ASN A 7 37.30 -2.60 21.74
N LYS A 8 37.88 -3.25 22.77
CA LYS A 8 38.16 -4.69 22.73
C LYS A 8 36.87 -5.53 22.69
N LYS A 9 35.90 -5.27 23.58
CA LYS A 9 34.62 -6.01 23.61
C LYS A 9 33.80 -5.82 22.33
N PHE A 10 33.75 -4.60 21.80
CA PHE A 10 33.06 -4.31 20.53
C PHE A 10 33.63 -5.13 19.37
N ASN A 11 34.97 -5.17 19.23
CA ASN A 11 35.63 -5.93 18.17
C ASN A 11 35.45 -7.45 18.33
N GLU A 12 35.43 -7.95 19.57
CA GLU A 12 35.16 -9.36 19.86
C GLU A 12 33.73 -9.76 19.45
N LEU A 13 32.72 -8.97 19.84
CA LEU A 13 31.33 -9.21 19.44
C LEU A 13 31.17 -9.18 17.92
N LYS A 14 31.81 -8.22 17.25
CA LYS A 14 31.76 -8.12 15.78
C LYS A 14 32.34 -9.36 15.10
N LYS A 15 33.42 -9.92 15.65
CA LYS A 15 34.02 -11.17 15.15
C LYS A 15 33.11 -12.38 15.40
N GLN A 16 32.48 -12.46 16.58
CA GLN A 16 31.59 -13.56 16.92
C GLN A 16 30.29 -13.55 16.09
N LEU A 17 29.78 -12.37 15.72
CA LEU A 17 28.59 -12.18 14.88
C LEU A 17 28.88 -12.04 13.38
N GLU A 18 30.12 -12.27 12.94
CA GLU A 18 30.50 -12.15 11.54
C GLU A 18 29.60 -12.97 10.59
N PRO A 19 29.25 -14.26 10.90
CA PRO A 19 28.33 -15.02 10.06
C PRO A 19 26.95 -14.37 9.93
N PHE A 20 26.38 -13.89 11.04
CA PHE A 20 25.10 -13.19 11.04
C PHE A 20 25.16 -11.91 10.21
N LEU A 21 26.16 -11.06 10.42
CA LEU A 21 26.30 -9.77 9.72
C LEU A 21 26.53 -9.95 8.22
N LYS A 22 27.23 -11.02 7.82
CA LYS A 22 27.42 -11.36 6.40
C LYS A 22 26.09 -11.72 5.72
N ASN A 23 25.25 -12.46 6.41
CA ASN A 23 23.95 -12.91 5.88
C ASN A 23 22.84 -11.85 6.03
N ASN A 24 23.04 -10.86 6.90
CA ASN A 24 22.08 -9.81 7.22
C ASN A 24 22.76 -8.43 7.14
N PRO A 25 23.19 -7.98 5.93
CA PRO A 25 24.10 -6.85 5.76
C PRO A 25 23.52 -5.48 6.20
N TYR A 26 22.20 -5.40 6.37
CA TYR A 26 21.50 -4.23 6.92
C TYR A 26 21.61 -4.12 8.44
N SER A 27 21.98 -5.20 9.14
CA SER A 27 22.11 -5.21 10.60
C SER A 27 23.48 -4.69 11.03
N GLU A 28 23.53 -4.04 12.19
CA GLU A 28 24.77 -3.48 12.74
C GLU A 28 24.83 -3.57 14.27
N ILE A 29 26.04 -3.58 14.83
CA ILE A 29 26.24 -3.54 16.29
C ILE A 29 26.43 -2.08 16.72
N LYS A 30 25.60 -1.61 17.67
CA LYS A 30 25.67 -0.26 18.26
C LYS A 30 25.84 -0.33 19.77
N GLU A 31 26.71 0.51 20.33
CA GLU A 31 26.81 0.74 21.78
C GLU A 31 25.91 1.92 22.19
N ARG A 32 25.07 1.73 23.21
CA ARG A 32 24.29 2.81 23.85
C ARG A 32 24.46 2.72 25.35
N LYS A 33 25.05 3.75 25.96
CA LYS A 33 25.27 3.85 27.42
C LYS A 33 26.00 2.61 28.01
N GLY A 34 26.95 2.02 27.27
CA GLY A 34 27.70 0.84 27.72
C GLY A 34 27.02 -0.51 27.49
N ILE A 35 25.86 -0.53 26.83
CA ILE A 35 25.13 -1.75 26.45
C ILE A 35 25.19 -1.90 24.93
N TYR A 36 25.43 -3.11 24.44
CA TYR A 36 25.49 -3.41 23.01
C TYR A 36 24.14 -3.88 22.49
N TYR A 37 23.82 -3.45 21.27
CA TYR A 37 22.58 -3.78 20.57
C TYR A 37 22.90 -4.20 19.15
N ILE A 38 22.15 -5.17 18.64
CA ILE A 38 22.04 -5.43 17.21
C ILE A 38 20.88 -4.57 16.70
N SER A 39 21.19 -3.59 15.86
CA SER A 39 20.23 -2.63 15.31
C SER A 39 19.86 -3.01 13.88
N ASN A 40 18.67 -2.58 13.45
CA ASN A 40 18.15 -2.77 12.10
C ASN A 40 18.04 -4.24 11.63
N PRO A 41 17.65 -5.21 12.48
CA PRO A 41 17.33 -6.56 12.00
C PRO A 41 16.13 -6.49 11.04
N TRP A 42 16.07 -7.39 10.05
CA TRP A 42 15.10 -7.32 8.94
C TRP A 42 15.10 -6.02 8.12
N ASP A 43 16.17 -5.24 8.19
CA ASP A 43 16.22 -3.87 7.68
C ASP A 43 15.11 -2.97 8.29
N ASP A 44 14.80 -3.19 9.56
CA ASP A 44 13.82 -2.42 10.31
C ASP A 44 14.46 -1.66 11.51
N GLU A 45 14.62 -0.35 11.35
CA GLU A 45 15.17 0.58 12.35
C GLU A 45 14.31 0.65 13.63
N SER A 46 13.07 0.20 13.50
CA SER A 46 12.09 0.23 14.54
C SER A 46 12.43 -0.82 15.65
N LEU A 47 13.30 -1.81 15.40
CA LEU A 47 13.67 -2.74 16.46
C LEU A 47 15.16 -3.02 16.60
N SER A 48 15.50 -3.56 17.77
CA SER A 48 16.86 -3.97 18.11
C SER A 48 16.86 -5.17 19.04
N PHE A 49 17.96 -5.91 19.07
CA PHE A 49 18.21 -6.97 20.05
C PHE A 49 19.25 -6.49 21.05
N LYS A 50 18.89 -6.47 22.33
CA LYS A 50 19.80 -6.13 23.42
C LYS A 50 20.71 -7.32 23.71
N ILE A 51 22.02 -7.10 23.68
CA ILE A 51 23.00 -8.13 24.06
C ILE A 51 23.21 -8.04 25.59
N GLU A 52 22.48 -8.87 26.32
CA GLU A 52 22.67 -9.05 27.77
C GLU A 52 23.77 -10.08 28.04
N LYS A 53 24.52 -9.92 29.13
CA LYS A 53 25.70 -10.75 29.40
C LYS A 53 25.31 -12.21 29.64
N GLU A 54 24.14 -12.40 30.24
CA GLU A 54 23.56 -13.69 30.61
C GLU A 54 23.14 -14.50 29.38
N ASP A 55 22.61 -13.83 28.35
CA ASP A 55 22.08 -14.46 27.13
C ASP A 55 23.05 -14.34 25.92
N GLU A 56 24.22 -13.71 26.09
CA GLU A 56 25.15 -13.32 25.01
C GLU A 56 25.52 -14.51 24.11
N SER A 57 25.94 -15.64 24.70
CA SER A 57 26.40 -16.81 23.94
C SER A 57 25.26 -17.49 23.18
N GLU A 58 24.09 -17.62 23.79
CA GLU A 58 22.92 -18.25 23.18
C GLU A 58 22.35 -17.39 22.05
N LEU A 59 22.28 -16.08 22.25
CA LEU A 59 21.83 -15.14 21.23
C LEU A 59 22.74 -15.16 20.00
N ILE A 60 24.05 -15.12 20.20
CA ILE A 60 25.03 -15.17 19.10
C ILE A 60 24.90 -16.49 18.33
N LYS A 61 24.80 -17.61 19.04
CA LYS A 61 24.62 -18.93 18.42
C LYS A 61 23.31 -19.00 17.61
N ALA A 62 22.22 -18.46 18.15
CA ALA A 62 20.93 -18.40 17.46
C ALA A 62 21.06 -17.59 16.16
N LEU A 63 21.55 -16.34 16.25
CA LEU A 63 21.62 -15.41 15.12
C LEU A 63 22.55 -15.88 14.00
N ASN A 64 23.71 -16.47 14.32
CA ASN A 64 24.65 -16.94 13.30
C ASN A 64 24.10 -18.05 12.39
N SER A 65 22.98 -18.68 12.76
CA SER A 65 22.31 -19.71 11.98
C SER A 65 21.12 -19.21 11.15
N LEU A 66 20.89 -17.88 11.10
CA LEU A 66 19.66 -17.30 10.57
C LEU A 66 19.87 -16.25 9.48
N ILE A 67 18.88 -16.16 8.59
CA ILE A 67 18.65 -15.01 7.70
C ILE A 67 17.32 -14.36 8.06
N LEU A 68 17.32 -13.04 8.15
CA LEU A 68 16.20 -12.20 8.56
C LEU A 68 15.68 -11.38 7.37
N SER A 69 15.08 -12.02 6.37
CA SER A 69 14.66 -11.35 5.13
C SER A 69 13.75 -10.13 5.36
N PRO A 70 14.11 -8.94 4.85
CA PRO A 70 13.26 -7.74 4.93
C PRO A 70 11.88 -7.90 4.29
N ARG A 71 11.68 -8.93 3.46
CA ARG A 71 10.41 -9.23 2.80
C ARG A 71 9.40 -9.95 3.67
N PHE A 72 9.78 -10.39 4.87
CA PHE A 72 8.89 -11.20 5.72
C PHE A 72 9.02 -10.86 7.20
N SER A 73 7.99 -11.22 7.97
CA SER A 73 8.07 -11.37 9.43
C SER A 73 8.41 -12.83 9.75
N SER A 74 9.64 -13.23 9.45
CA SER A 74 10.09 -14.64 9.53
C SER A 74 11.58 -14.76 9.80
N ILE A 75 12.03 -15.91 10.25
CA ILE A 75 13.45 -16.29 10.27
C ILE A 75 13.67 -17.47 9.32
N TYR A 76 14.76 -17.45 8.55
CA TYR A 76 15.17 -18.59 7.74
C TYR A 76 16.31 -19.33 8.44
N HIS A 77 16.11 -20.63 8.67
CA HIS A 77 17.08 -21.51 9.32
C HIS A 77 18.05 -22.09 8.30
N LEU A 78 19.32 -21.70 8.38
CA LEU A 78 20.36 -22.11 7.44
C LEU A 78 20.71 -23.60 7.52
N ASP A 79 20.52 -24.21 8.69
CA ASP A 79 20.85 -25.60 8.97
C ASP A 79 19.76 -26.57 8.52
N SER A 80 18.48 -26.17 8.58
CA SER A 80 17.34 -27.01 8.18
C SER A 80 16.75 -26.64 6.81
N ASN A 81 17.20 -25.53 6.20
CA ASN A 81 16.60 -24.94 5.01
C ASN A 81 15.08 -24.79 5.10
N GLU A 82 14.64 -24.27 6.24
CA GLU A 82 13.24 -24.07 6.59
C GLU A 82 13.03 -22.59 6.93
N ILE A 83 11.92 -22.02 6.47
CA ILE A 83 11.48 -20.69 6.88
C ILE A 83 10.44 -20.82 7.99
N GLU A 84 10.64 -20.08 9.08
CA GLU A 84 9.73 -19.97 10.21
C GLU A 84 9.06 -18.59 10.16
N TYR A 85 7.80 -18.54 9.74
CA TYR A 85 6.96 -17.35 9.79
C TYR A 85 6.43 -17.15 11.21
N ILE A 86 6.68 -15.95 11.75
CA ILE A 86 6.32 -15.58 13.12
C ILE A 86 4.82 -15.32 13.17
N PHE A 87 4.08 -16.20 13.83
CA PHE A 87 2.62 -16.15 13.86
C PHE A 87 2.09 -15.45 15.11
N THR A 88 1.77 -16.17 16.19
CA THR A 88 1.16 -15.58 17.40
C THR A 88 1.13 -16.54 18.58
N LEU A 89 0.59 -16.09 19.72
CA LEU A 89 0.23 -16.92 20.85
C LEU A 89 -1.17 -17.50 20.65
N LEU A 90 -1.28 -18.82 20.53
CA LEU A 90 -2.55 -19.52 20.36
C LEU A 90 -2.94 -20.27 21.63
N ASP A 91 -4.25 -20.35 21.90
CA ASP A 91 -4.78 -21.29 22.88
C ASP A 91 -4.39 -22.72 22.49
N LYS A 92 -3.95 -23.55 23.44
CA LYS A 92 -3.54 -24.95 23.22
C LYS A 92 -4.59 -25.81 22.51
N LYS A 93 -5.87 -25.42 22.51
CA LYS A 93 -6.97 -26.10 21.82
C LYS A 93 -7.24 -25.57 20.41
N SER A 94 -6.49 -24.58 19.96
CA SER A 94 -6.63 -23.99 18.63
C SER A 94 -6.45 -25.06 17.54
N PRO A 95 -7.35 -25.11 16.53
CA PRO A 95 -7.26 -26.10 15.45
C PRO A 95 -6.00 -25.92 14.60
N TYR A 96 -5.33 -24.78 14.70
CA TYR A 96 -4.09 -24.52 13.99
C TYR A 96 -2.89 -25.29 14.56
N ILE A 97 -2.85 -25.63 15.85
CA ILE A 97 -1.62 -26.10 16.55
C ILE A 97 -1.05 -27.42 16.00
N ASN A 98 -1.89 -28.22 15.33
CA ASN A 98 -1.48 -29.50 14.73
C ASN A 98 -1.75 -29.55 13.24
N ARG A 99 -1.91 -28.39 12.57
CA ARG A 99 -2.16 -28.35 11.14
C ARG A 99 -0.83 -28.51 10.39
N ASP A 100 -0.67 -29.64 9.72
CA ASP A 100 0.41 -29.94 8.79
C ASP A 100 -0.14 -30.42 7.45
N PHE A 101 0.61 -30.15 6.38
CA PHE A 101 0.23 -30.52 5.01
C PHE A 101 1.42 -30.44 4.06
N GLU A 102 1.31 -31.14 2.93
CA GLU A 102 2.23 -31.00 1.81
C GLU A 102 1.66 -30.03 0.78
N PHE A 103 2.51 -29.12 0.30
CA PHE A 103 2.19 -28.20 -0.77
C PHE A 103 3.09 -28.47 -1.97
N ILE A 104 2.52 -28.89 -3.10
CA ILE A 104 3.27 -29.23 -4.31
C ILE A 104 3.14 -28.08 -5.30
N LEU A 105 4.27 -27.47 -5.67
CA LEU A 105 4.34 -26.40 -6.67
C LEU A 105 5.39 -26.78 -7.71
N GLU A 106 4.98 -26.84 -8.99
CA GLU A 106 5.86 -27.19 -10.12
C GLU A 106 6.63 -28.52 -9.92
N GLY A 107 5.98 -29.51 -9.29
CA GLY A 107 6.58 -30.81 -9.00
C GLY A 107 7.53 -30.84 -7.80
N LYS A 108 7.75 -29.70 -7.11
CA LYS A 108 8.52 -29.62 -5.86
C LYS A 108 7.58 -29.63 -4.66
N THR A 109 7.85 -30.53 -3.71
CA THR A 109 7.08 -30.67 -2.47
C THR A 109 7.65 -29.77 -1.37
N TYR A 110 6.78 -28.96 -0.78
CA TYR A 110 7.03 -28.16 0.41
C TYR A 110 6.24 -28.73 1.58
N TYR A 111 6.90 -28.90 2.72
CA TYR A 111 6.26 -29.41 3.94
C TYR A 111 5.90 -28.23 4.83
N CYS A 112 4.61 -28.04 5.03
CA CYS A 112 4.03 -26.91 5.74
C CYS A 112 3.45 -27.38 7.07
N ARG A 113 3.71 -26.64 8.14
CA ARG A 113 3.13 -26.97 9.45
C ARG A 113 3.06 -25.76 10.38
N PHE A 114 2.03 -25.73 11.20
CA PHE A 114 2.01 -24.91 12.40
C PHE A 114 2.61 -25.74 13.54
N ALA A 115 3.56 -25.17 14.26
CA ALA A 115 4.23 -25.85 15.37
C ALA A 115 4.70 -24.84 16.41
N ASN A 116 5.18 -25.34 17.55
CA ASN A 116 5.83 -24.51 18.56
C ASN A 116 6.95 -23.69 17.92
N THR A 117 6.99 -22.41 18.27
CA THR A 117 8.05 -21.49 17.89
C THR A 117 9.43 -22.05 18.28
N SER A 118 10.43 -21.88 17.41
CA SER A 118 11.78 -22.39 17.66
C SER A 118 12.44 -21.74 18.87
N GLU A 119 13.30 -22.49 19.56
CA GLU A 119 14.08 -21.97 20.70
C GLU A 119 14.90 -20.74 20.30
N ARG A 120 15.43 -20.72 19.07
CA ARG A 120 16.19 -19.58 18.52
C ARG A 120 15.33 -18.33 18.44
N LEU A 121 14.09 -18.44 17.95
CA LEU A 121 13.17 -17.32 17.91
C LEU A 121 12.74 -16.88 19.31
N LEU A 122 12.60 -17.80 20.28
CA LEU A 122 12.31 -17.43 21.68
C LEU A 122 13.46 -16.64 22.33
N ILE A 123 14.72 -17.03 22.09
CA ILE A 123 15.91 -16.30 22.54
C ILE A 123 15.95 -14.89 21.94
N ILE A 124 15.71 -14.78 20.64
CA ILE A 124 15.63 -13.49 19.93
C ILE A 124 14.48 -12.64 20.51
N SER A 125 13.32 -13.24 20.72
CA SER A 125 12.14 -12.57 21.27
C SER A 125 12.38 -12.04 22.68
N LYS A 126 13.13 -12.75 23.54
CA LYS A 126 13.47 -12.28 24.90
C LYS A 126 14.31 -11.00 24.89
N THR A 127 15.24 -10.92 23.93
CA THR A 127 16.21 -9.82 23.81
C THR A 127 15.72 -8.63 22.99
N PHE A 128 14.60 -8.78 22.28
CA PHE A 128 13.92 -7.71 21.53
C PHE A 128 13.65 -6.45 22.36
N ARG A 129 13.95 -5.28 21.79
CA ARG A 129 13.58 -3.96 22.30
C ARG A 129 13.07 -3.08 21.16
N PRO A 130 11.94 -2.37 21.35
CA PRO A 130 11.52 -1.32 20.43
C PRO A 130 12.59 -0.22 20.38
N SER A 131 12.83 0.32 19.20
CA SER A 131 13.69 1.47 18.94
C SER A 131 13.07 2.37 17.87
N GLY A 132 13.46 3.65 17.81
CA GLY A 132 12.99 4.54 16.75
C GLY A 132 11.46 4.76 16.72
N GLU A 133 10.96 5.15 15.55
CA GLU A 133 9.51 5.29 15.27
C GLU A 133 8.90 3.93 14.91
N GLU A 134 7.63 3.72 15.25
CA GLU A 134 6.91 2.49 14.92
C GLU A 134 6.78 2.32 13.40
N SER A 135 7.23 1.16 12.88
CA SER A 135 7.12 0.84 11.46
C SER A 135 5.77 0.20 11.13
N ASP A 136 5.36 0.28 9.85
CA ASP A 136 4.18 -0.44 9.31
C ASP A 136 4.30 -1.96 9.44
N THR A 137 5.46 -2.48 9.83
CA THR A 137 5.69 -3.91 10.05
C THR A 137 5.58 -4.34 11.51
N SER A 138 5.08 -3.43 12.37
CA SER A 138 4.66 -3.66 13.78
C SER A 138 5.61 -4.58 14.55
N TYR A 139 6.88 -4.15 14.60
CA TYR A 139 8.02 -4.81 15.27
C TYR A 139 8.08 -6.35 15.06
N ARG A 140 7.74 -6.72 13.82
CA ARG A 140 7.69 -8.03 13.14
C ARG A 140 7.42 -9.23 14.04
N ASN A 141 6.30 -9.10 14.75
CA ASN A 141 5.62 -10.11 15.55
C ASN A 141 6.40 -10.66 16.76
N LEU A 142 7.41 -9.93 17.24
CA LEU A 142 8.16 -10.33 18.45
C LEU A 142 7.55 -9.81 19.74
N LEU A 143 6.70 -8.77 19.71
CA LEU A 143 6.20 -8.12 20.92
C LEU A 143 5.43 -9.08 21.85
N LEU A 144 4.49 -9.85 21.29
CA LEU A 144 3.72 -10.82 22.09
C LEU A 144 4.62 -11.92 22.65
N PHE A 145 5.62 -12.37 21.90
CA PHE A 145 6.57 -13.38 22.34
C PHE A 145 7.48 -12.81 23.43
N ASN A 146 7.97 -11.58 23.27
CA ASN A 146 8.75 -10.86 24.27
C ASN A 146 7.97 -10.73 25.59
N MET A 147 6.69 -10.33 25.53
CA MET A 147 5.83 -10.23 26.72
C MET A 147 5.58 -11.60 27.36
N PHE A 148 5.43 -12.66 26.56
CA PHE A 148 5.25 -14.03 27.05
C PHE A 148 6.50 -14.57 27.75
N MET A 149 7.69 -14.26 27.24
CA MET A 149 8.97 -14.74 27.73
C MET A 149 9.47 -13.97 28.97
N ASN A 150 9.04 -12.72 29.18
CA ASN A 150 9.52 -11.88 30.28
C ASN A 150 8.57 -11.90 31.49
N PRO A 151 8.99 -12.45 32.65
CA PRO A 151 8.13 -12.62 33.84
C PRO A 151 7.58 -11.30 34.40
N GLU A 152 8.32 -10.21 34.25
CA GLU A 152 7.91 -8.87 34.73
C GLU A 152 6.59 -8.39 34.12
N PHE A 153 6.26 -8.85 32.91
CA PHE A 153 4.98 -8.53 32.27
C PHE A 153 3.81 -9.33 32.83
N LYS A 154 4.05 -10.55 33.33
CA LYS A 154 3.04 -11.41 33.94
C LYS A 154 2.61 -10.91 35.33
N GLN A 155 3.53 -10.31 36.08
CA GLN A 155 3.29 -9.92 37.48
C GLN A 155 2.61 -8.55 37.67
N LYS A 156 2.51 -7.71 36.63
CA LYS A 156 2.09 -6.30 36.77
C LYS A 156 0.58 -6.01 36.66
N SER A 157 -0.29 -7.00 36.36
CA SER A 157 -1.75 -6.87 36.58
C SER A 157 -2.49 -8.22 36.45
N LYS A 158 -3.58 -8.41 37.20
CA LYS A 158 -4.49 -9.59 37.08
C LYS A 158 -5.04 -9.80 35.65
N VAL A 159 -5.21 -8.73 34.88
CA VAL A 159 -5.69 -8.77 33.48
C VAL A 159 -4.67 -9.46 32.54
N LYS A 160 -3.39 -9.51 32.90
CA LYS A 160 -2.32 -10.10 32.06
C LYS A 160 -2.10 -11.59 32.30
N GLU A 161 -2.53 -12.15 33.43
CA GLU A 161 -2.48 -13.60 33.65
C GLU A 161 -3.44 -14.34 32.70
N ASP A 162 -4.66 -13.82 32.51
CA ASP A 162 -5.65 -14.37 31.56
C ASP A 162 -5.20 -14.27 30.09
N LEU A 163 -4.43 -13.24 29.72
CA LEU A 163 -3.97 -13.04 28.35
C LEU A 163 -3.02 -14.16 27.88
N PHE A 164 -2.24 -14.74 28.78
CA PHE A 164 -1.25 -15.78 28.48
C PHE A 164 -1.65 -17.17 28.98
N ALA A 165 -2.68 -17.26 29.83
CA ALA A 165 -3.19 -18.53 30.34
C ALA A 165 -3.56 -19.47 29.18
N ASN A 166 -3.10 -20.72 29.25
CA ASN A 166 -3.32 -21.76 28.24
C ASN A 166 -2.87 -21.41 26.82
N ARG A 167 -2.02 -20.39 26.62
CA ARG A 167 -1.47 -20.07 25.30
C ARG A 167 -0.04 -20.54 25.13
N ILE A 168 0.32 -20.83 23.89
CA ILE A 168 1.68 -21.20 23.48
C ILE A 168 2.11 -20.42 22.23
N PRO A 169 3.41 -20.08 22.11
CA PRO A 169 3.94 -19.45 20.92
C PRO A 169 3.98 -20.45 19.77
N ILE A 170 3.27 -20.11 18.69
CA ILE A 170 3.19 -20.90 17.46
C ILE A 170 3.78 -20.09 16.33
N SER A 171 4.51 -20.79 15.46
CA SER A 171 5.00 -20.29 14.18
C SER A 171 4.50 -21.21 13.05
N PHE A 172 4.52 -20.69 11.83
CA PHE A 172 4.25 -21.48 10.63
C PHE A 172 5.57 -21.78 9.91
N PHE A 173 5.86 -23.05 9.70
CA PHE A 173 7.09 -23.53 9.10
C PHE A 173 6.85 -24.02 7.68
N VAL A 174 7.78 -23.69 6.78
CA VAL A 174 7.80 -24.22 5.41
C VAL A 174 9.19 -24.76 5.11
N LYS A 175 9.27 -26.06 4.89
CA LYS A 175 10.50 -26.78 4.51
C LYS A 175 10.42 -27.23 3.06
N GLY A 176 11.58 -27.40 2.43
CA GLY A 176 11.69 -27.90 1.06
C GLY A 176 12.53 -27.01 0.16
N PHE A 177 13.04 -25.88 0.67
CA PHE A 177 13.99 -25.04 -0.06
C PHE A 177 15.38 -25.71 -0.09
N ASP A 178 16.13 -25.51 -1.18
CA ASP A 178 17.50 -26.06 -1.27
C ASP A 178 18.51 -25.13 -0.58
N ARG A 179 18.22 -23.83 -0.62
CA ARG A 179 18.93 -22.73 0.02
C ARG A 179 17.99 -21.51 0.08
N PHE A 180 18.44 -20.45 0.74
CA PHE A 180 17.71 -19.19 0.75
C PHE A 180 17.72 -18.53 -0.64
N GLU A 181 16.55 -18.46 -1.27
CA GLU A 181 16.29 -17.72 -2.50
C GLU A 181 15.00 -16.91 -2.32
N GLU A 182 15.15 -15.61 -2.08
CA GLU A 182 14.05 -14.74 -1.66
C GLU A 182 12.88 -14.74 -2.65
N ASP A 183 13.16 -14.65 -3.96
CA ASP A 183 12.12 -14.66 -5.00
C ASP A 183 11.31 -15.96 -5.02
N LYS A 184 11.98 -17.13 -4.86
CA LYS A 184 11.27 -18.41 -4.80
C LYS A 184 10.44 -18.54 -3.53
N ILE A 185 10.95 -18.04 -2.39
CA ILE A 185 10.18 -18.00 -1.15
C ILE A 185 8.95 -17.10 -1.30
N ILE A 186 9.07 -15.94 -1.95
CA ILE A 186 7.93 -15.04 -2.25
C ILE A 186 6.90 -15.75 -3.14
N GLU A 187 7.35 -16.42 -4.20
CA GLU A 187 6.49 -17.17 -5.11
C GLU A 187 5.69 -18.26 -4.37
N VAL A 188 6.38 -19.10 -3.58
CA VAL A 188 5.74 -20.16 -2.77
C VAL A 188 4.78 -19.55 -1.76
N SER A 189 5.17 -18.48 -1.07
CA SER A 189 4.32 -17.79 -0.07
C SER A 189 3.03 -17.26 -0.69
N LYS A 190 3.08 -16.68 -1.89
CA LYS A 190 1.90 -16.17 -2.61
C LYS A 190 0.93 -17.30 -2.95
N HIS A 191 1.43 -18.43 -3.43
CA HIS A 191 0.59 -19.59 -3.75
C HIS A 191 0.01 -20.22 -2.49
N LEU A 192 0.82 -20.39 -1.43
CA LEU A 192 0.35 -20.88 -0.13
C LEU A 192 -0.80 -20.02 0.40
N ASN A 193 -0.62 -18.71 0.43
CA ASN A 193 -1.65 -17.76 0.83
C ASN A 193 -2.97 -17.93 0.05
N PHE A 194 -2.88 -18.08 -1.27
CA PHE A 194 -4.05 -18.31 -2.12
C PHE A 194 -4.75 -19.62 -1.77
N PHE A 195 -4.03 -20.74 -1.70
CA PHE A 195 -4.64 -22.05 -1.47
C PHE A 195 -5.11 -22.23 -0.01
N MET A 196 -4.36 -21.73 0.97
CA MET A 196 -4.76 -21.77 2.37
C MET A 196 -6.07 -21.01 2.58
N SER A 197 -6.20 -19.80 2.01
CA SER A 197 -7.44 -19.01 2.09
C SER A 197 -8.60 -19.59 1.27
N HIS A 198 -8.30 -20.32 0.19
CA HIS A 198 -9.29 -21.04 -0.59
C HIS A 198 -9.98 -22.16 0.21
N TYR A 199 -9.19 -22.98 0.93
CA TYR A 199 -9.72 -24.09 1.73
C TYR A 199 -10.22 -23.68 3.12
N ASP A 200 -9.63 -22.64 3.71
CA ASP A 200 -10.01 -22.11 5.01
C ASP A 200 -9.96 -20.57 4.98
N LYS A 201 -11.14 -19.95 4.94
CA LYS A 201 -11.28 -18.49 4.84
C LYS A 201 -10.73 -17.74 6.06
N GLU A 202 -10.55 -18.43 7.19
CA GLU A 202 -9.97 -17.88 8.41
C GLU A 202 -8.48 -18.22 8.56
N SER A 203 -7.91 -18.96 7.59
CA SER A 203 -6.51 -19.36 7.65
C SER A 203 -5.60 -18.14 7.75
N PRO A 204 -4.58 -18.18 8.63
CA PRO A 204 -3.57 -17.14 8.72
C PRO A 204 -2.90 -16.87 7.37
N TYR A 205 -2.55 -15.61 7.14
CA TYR A 205 -1.96 -15.14 5.88
C TYR A 205 -0.50 -14.73 6.10
N ILE A 206 0.39 -15.24 5.27
CA ILE A 206 1.82 -14.87 5.26
C ILE A 206 1.94 -13.42 4.77
N LEU A 207 2.47 -12.55 5.61
CA LEU A 207 2.72 -11.15 5.28
C LEU A 207 4.01 -11.03 4.44
N ILE A 208 3.86 -10.57 3.20
CA ILE A 208 4.98 -10.26 2.30
C ILE A 208 5.15 -8.74 2.29
N HIS A 209 6.24 -8.27 2.89
CA HIS A 209 6.60 -6.86 2.97
C HIS A 209 7.25 -6.39 1.67
N SER A 210 7.14 -5.10 1.38
CA SER A 210 7.96 -4.44 0.36
C SER A 210 9.36 -4.23 0.90
N THR A 211 10.35 -4.26 0.00
CA THR A 211 11.64 -3.62 0.25
C THR A 211 11.39 -2.15 0.53
N LYS A 212 12.20 -1.53 1.39
CA LYS A 212 12.21 -0.07 1.53
C LYS A 212 12.70 0.53 0.20
N THR A 213 11.85 0.59 -0.81
CA THR A 213 12.02 1.56 -1.89
C THR A 213 11.92 2.92 -1.25
N GLU A 214 12.93 3.76 -1.55
CA GLU A 214 13.21 5.09 -1.02
C GLU A 214 11.97 5.72 -0.37
N LYS A 215 12.04 5.99 0.94
CA LYS A 215 11.04 6.73 1.74
C LYS A 215 10.14 7.57 0.84
N GLY A 216 9.04 6.97 0.37
CA GLY A 216 8.15 7.67 -0.54
C GLY A 216 7.68 8.89 0.23
N GLU A 217 8.01 10.09 -0.27
CA GLU A 217 7.75 11.34 0.46
C GLU A 217 6.35 11.27 1.06
N SER A 218 6.25 11.54 2.37
CA SER A 218 4.96 11.68 3.05
C SER A 218 4.06 12.55 2.18
N ILE A 219 2.79 12.16 1.99
CA ILE A 219 1.88 12.89 1.11
C ILE A 219 1.92 14.36 1.50
N LYS A 220 2.43 15.22 0.61
CA LYS A 220 2.29 16.67 0.73
C LYS A 220 0.90 16.96 0.20
N GLU A 221 -0.12 16.69 1.01
CA GLU A 221 -1.50 17.01 0.65
C GLU A 221 -1.74 18.49 0.98
N LEU A 222 -2.36 19.23 0.06
CA LEU A 222 -2.93 20.54 0.37
C LEU A 222 -4.02 20.35 1.42
N LYS A 223 -3.68 20.55 2.70
CA LYS A 223 -4.64 20.45 3.81
C LYS A 223 -5.77 21.48 3.71
N LEU A 224 -5.49 22.61 3.07
CA LEU A 224 -6.35 23.77 2.95
C LEU A 224 -6.12 24.39 1.56
N PRO A 225 -6.97 24.10 0.56
CA PRO A 225 -6.88 24.71 -0.78
C PRO A 225 -7.05 26.24 -0.74
N GLU A 226 -7.81 26.72 0.26
CA GLU A 226 -7.96 28.12 0.68
C GLU A 226 -7.30 28.32 2.05
N MET A 227 -6.61 29.45 2.29
CA MET A 227 -5.79 29.65 3.50
C MET A 227 -6.54 29.52 4.85
N GLU A 228 -7.88 29.60 4.85
CA GLU A 228 -8.72 29.43 6.03
C GLU A 228 -9.92 28.52 5.74
N PHE A 229 -10.34 27.76 6.76
CA PHE A 229 -11.58 26.98 6.68
C PHE A 229 -12.80 27.93 6.71
N PRO A 230 -13.78 27.78 5.80
CA PRO A 230 -14.90 28.71 5.71
C PRO A 230 -15.77 28.66 6.97
N LYS A 231 -16.14 29.84 7.49
CA LYS A 231 -17.06 29.96 8.64
C LYS A 231 -18.51 29.59 8.29
N LYS A 232 -18.86 29.60 7.01
CA LYS A 232 -20.19 29.24 6.49
C LYS A 232 -20.01 28.49 5.16
N ILE A 233 -20.69 27.36 5.01
CA ILE A 233 -20.73 26.57 3.78
C ILE A 233 -22.17 26.59 3.26
N SER A 234 -22.36 27.01 2.02
CA SER A 234 -23.65 26.97 1.32
C SER A 234 -23.56 26.02 0.14
N SER A 235 -24.53 25.11 0.00
CA SER A 235 -24.60 24.20 -1.14
C SER A 235 -26.06 23.88 -1.46
N GLY A 236 -26.33 23.61 -2.74
CA GLY A 236 -27.58 22.98 -3.17
C GLY A 236 -27.63 21.49 -2.79
N LYS A 237 -28.78 20.86 -2.98
CA LYS A 237 -28.90 19.40 -2.83
C LYS A 237 -28.05 18.71 -3.91
N LYS A 238 -27.11 17.87 -3.50
CA LYS A 238 -26.26 17.06 -4.39
C LYS A 238 -26.83 15.64 -4.56
N ASP A 239 -26.43 14.97 -5.63
CA ASP A 239 -26.81 13.58 -5.88
C ASP A 239 -26.25 12.68 -4.76
N PRO A 240 -27.11 11.92 -4.04
CA PRO A 240 -26.66 11.07 -2.93
C PRO A 240 -25.68 9.98 -3.37
N ILE A 241 -25.79 9.45 -4.61
CA ILE A 241 -24.88 8.43 -5.13
C ILE A 241 -23.47 9.01 -5.30
N LEU A 242 -23.36 10.23 -5.82
CA LEU A 242 -22.06 10.90 -5.95
C LEU A 242 -21.42 11.17 -4.57
N LEU A 243 -22.23 11.53 -3.57
CA LEU A 243 -21.76 11.73 -2.19
C LEU A 243 -21.28 10.42 -1.58
N ASP A 244 -22.01 9.32 -1.73
CA ASP A 244 -21.64 8.01 -1.20
C ASP A 244 -20.33 7.50 -1.81
N ILE A 245 -20.15 7.68 -3.12
CA ILE A 245 -18.89 7.33 -3.81
C ILE A 245 -17.75 8.22 -3.30
N ALA A 246 -17.96 9.52 -3.09
CA ALA A 246 -16.95 10.43 -2.55
C ALA A 246 -16.52 10.04 -1.12
N ILE A 247 -17.47 9.63 -0.27
CA ILE A 247 -17.18 9.13 1.08
C ILE A 247 -16.36 7.83 0.99
N ALA A 248 -16.75 6.89 0.13
CA ALA A 248 -16.01 5.64 -0.07
C ALA A 248 -14.59 5.88 -0.58
N ALA A 249 -14.41 6.84 -1.51
CA ALA A 249 -13.10 7.26 -1.99
C ALA A 249 -12.22 7.80 -0.86
N HIS A 250 -12.77 8.69 -0.02
CA HIS A 250 -12.04 9.29 1.09
C HIS A 250 -11.60 8.26 2.14
N LEU A 251 -12.50 7.34 2.52
CA LEU A 251 -12.27 6.32 3.56
C LEU A 251 -11.39 5.16 3.09
N SER A 252 -11.24 4.95 1.78
CA SER A 252 -10.42 3.86 1.26
C SER A 252 -8.96 3.99 1.66
N LYS A 253 -8.41 2.93 2.26
CA LYS A 253 -6.97 2.81 2.55
C LYS A 253 -6.17 2.34 1.33
N GLN A 254 -6.83 1.66 0.39
CA GLN A 254 -6.17 1.12 -0.80
C GLN A 254 -6.11 2.18 -1.89
N ILE A 255 -4.90 2.52 -2.33
CA ILE A 255 -4.65 3.63 -3.28
C ILE A 255 -5.39 3.43 -4.61
N ARG A 256 -5.48 2.19 -5.07
CA ARG A 256 -6.15 1.80 -6.32
C ARG A 256 -7.64 2.02 -6.24
N LEU A 257 -8.28 1.47 -5.21
CA LEU A 257 -9.71 1.65 -4.99
C LEU A 257 -10.05 3.13 -4.82
N LYS A 258 -9.19 3.89 -4.12
CA LYS A 258 -9.33 5.33 -3.98
C LYS A 258 -9.34 6.03 -5.35
N PHE A 259 -8.37 5.71 -6.23
CA PHE A 259 -8.34 6.23 -7.60
C PHE A 259 -9.62 5.86 -8.37
N LEU A 260 -10.02 4.59 -8.32
CA LEU A 260 -11.18 4.08 -9.05
C LEU A 260 -12.49 4.74 -8.59
N TYR A 261 -12.69 4.92 -7.29
CA TYR A 261 -13.89 5.62 -6.79
C TYR A 261 -13.95 7.08 -7.24
N TYR A 262 -12.83 7.83 -7.22
CA TYR A 262 -12.83 9.19 -7.76
C TYR A 262 -13.08 9.21 -9.28
N TYR A 263 -12.57 8.22 -10.02
CA TYR A 263 -12.89 8.11 -11.45
C TYR A 263 -14.36 7.79 -11.69
N GLN A 264 -14.96 6.95 -10.84
CA GLN A 264 -16.38 6.58 -10.93
C GLN A 264 -17.31 7.79 -10.73
N ILE A 265 -16.92 8.79 -9.93
CA ILE A 265 -17.63 10.08 -9.84
C ILE A 265 -17.68 10.76 -11.21
N LEU A 266 -16.57 10.76 -11.94
CA LEU A 266 -16.48 11.37 -13.28
C LEU A 266 -17.34 10.63 -14.29
N GLU A 267 -17.29 9.29 -14.31
CA GLU A 267 -18.12 8.46 -15.19
C GLU A 267 -19.61 8.68 -14.92
N TYR A 268 -20.03 8.61 -13.65
CA TYR A 268 -21.42 8.82 -13.26
C TYR A 268 -21.89 10.24 -13.61
N ALA A 269 -21.11 11.26 -13.25
CA ALA A 269 -21.46 12.64 -13.54
C ALA A 269 -21.53 12.91 -15.06
N ALA A 270 -20.58 12.39 -15.85
CA ALA A 270 -20.59 12.55 -17.31
C ALA A 270 -21.82 11.90 -17.97
N PHE A 271 -22.26 10.76 -17.44
CA PHE A 271 -23.45 10.07 -17.92
C PHE A 271 -24.72 10.90 -17.69
N TYR A 272 -24.95 11.40 -16.47
CA TYR A 272 -26.19 12.09 -16.11
C TYR A 272 -26.21 13.60 -16.38
N PHE A 273 -25.04 14.26 -16.42
CA PHE A 273 -24.93 15.71 -16.66
C PHE A 273 -25.44 16.08 -18.05
N VAL A 274 -24.99 15.35 -19.09
CA VAL A 274 -25.37 15.61 -20.49
C VAL A 274 -26.87 15.35 -20.72
N ASP A 275 -27.45 14.37 -20.04
CA ASP A 275 -28.89 14.07 -20.14
C ASP A 275 -29.77 15.22 -19.63
N SER A 276 -29.29 16.00 -18.65
CA SER A 276 -30.06 17.09 -18.05
C SER A 276 -30.07 18.36 -18.92
N GLU A 277 -28.93 18.74 -19.50
CA GLU A 277 -28.81 19.87 -20.43
C GLU A 277 -29.60 19.61 -21.71
N VAL A 278 -29.46 18.41 -22.29
CA VAL A 278 -30.22 18.00 -23.48
C VAL A 278 -31.73 18.04 -23.22
N LYS A 279 -32.20 17.56 -22.06
CA LYS A 279 -33.63 17.64 -21.71
C LYS A 279 -34.12 19.09 -21.63
N GLN A 280 -33.33 20.01 -21.06
CA GLN A 280 -33.71 21.42 -20.99
C GLN A 280 -33.72 22.10 -22.36
N ASP A 281 -32.78 21.76 -23.23
CA ASP A 281 -32.72 22.30 -24.59
C ASP A 281 -33.87 21.78 -25.45
N ILE A 282 -34.19 20.48 -25.36
CA ILE A 282 -35.39 19.90 -26.02
C ILE A 282 -36.65 20.59 -25.49
N LEU A 283 -36.78 20.74 -24.17
CA LEU A 283 -37.93 21.40 -23.55
C LEU A 283 -38.09 22.83 -24.08
N ARG A 284 -37.00 23.59 -24.17
CA ARG A 284 -37.00 24.97 -24.68
C ARG A 284 -37.50 25.07 -26.12
N ILE A 285 -37.09 24.12 -26.99
CA ILE A 285 -37.55 24.07 -28.37
C ILE A 285 -39.04 23.74 -28.44
N ILE A 286 -39.49 22.69 -27.75
CA ILE A 286 -40.90 22.26 -27.83
C ILE A 286 -41.87 23.28 -27.19
N THR A 287 -41.40 24.08 -26.23
CA THR A 287 -42.18 25.17 -25.64
C THR A 287 -42.04 26.50 -26.38
N SER A 288 -41.31 26.55 -27.49
CA SER A 288 -41.10 27.80 -28.24
C SER A 288 -42.41 28.31 -28.85
N PRO A 289 -42.80 29.58 -28.62
CA PRO A 289 -44.02 30.15 -29.19
C PRO A 289 -44.08 30.12 -30.72
N THR A 290 -42.92 29.97 -31.38
CA THR A 290 -42.78 29.98 -32.84
C THR A 290 -42.75 28.58 -33.45
N ILE A 291 -42.92 27.52 -32.66
CA ILE A 291 -42.79 26.13 -33.14
C ILE A 291 -43.79 25.80 -34.26
N HIS A 292 -45.00 26.32 -34.15
CA HIS A 292 -46.05 26.15 -35.17
C HIS A 292 -45.84 27.06 -36.39
N ALA A 293 -45.08 28.15 -36.26
CA ALA A 293 -44.83 29.11 -37.33
C ALA A 293 -43.63 28.73 -38.20
N ASN A 294 -42.61 28.08 -37.63
CA ASN A 294 -41.38 27.69 -38.33
C ASN A 294 -40.96 26.23 -37.99
N PRO A 295 -41.79 25.21 -38.31
CA PRO A 295 -41.57 23.84 -37.87
C PRO A 295 -40.23 23.25 -38.37
N ASP A 296 -39.85 23.51 -39.62
CA ASP A 296 -38.62 22.95 -40.21
C ASP A 296 -37.34 23.41 -39.51
N LYS A 297 -37.31 24.68 -39.08
CA LYS A 297 -36.18 25.22 -38.30
C LYS A 297 -36.04 24.49 -36.97
N HIS A 298 -37.15 24.37 -36.23
CA HIS A 298 -37.15 23.72 -34.92
C HIS A 298 -36.87 22.21 -35.00
N ILE A 299 -37.26 21.55 -36.09
CA ILE A 299 -36.89 20.15 -36.37
C ILE A 299 -35.38 20.03 -36.56
N ASN A 300 -34.75 20.93 -37.33
CA ASN A 300 -33.29 20.91 -37.50
C ASN A 300 -32.56 21.16 -36.16
N ASP A 301 -33.02 22.14 -35.37
CA ASP A 301 -32.47 22.42 -34.04
C ASP A 301 -32.59 21.19 -33.10
N LEU A 302 -33.71 20.44 -33.18
CA LEU A 302 -33.93 19.21 -32.43
C LEU A 302 -32.98 18.08 -32.88
N MET A 303 -32.76 17.93 -34.19
CA MET A 303 -31.86 16.93 -34.77
C MET A 303 -30.39 17.19 -34.38
N ASP A 304 -29.98 18.45 -34.28
CA ASP A 304 -28.66 18.84 -33.79
C ASP A 304 -28.46 18.44 -32.31
N ILE A 305 -29.49 18.62 -31.47
CA ILE A 305 -29.45 18.18 -30.07
C ILE A 305 -29.44 16.66 -29.93
N ILE A 306 -30.22 15.93 -30.74
CA ILE A 306 -30.20 14.46 -30.77
C ILE A 306 -28.83 13.94 -31.19
N THR A 307 -28.11 14.67 -32.05
CA THR A 307 -26.75 14.31 -32.43
C THR A 307 -25.77 14.43 -31.25
N LYS A 308 -25.98 15.39 -30.32
CA LYS A 308 -25.22 15.47 -29.06
C LYS A 308 -25.45 14.26 -28.15
N LEU A 309 -26.62 13.60 -28.20
CA LEU A 309 -26.88 12.35 -27.47
C LEU A 309 -26.08 11.16 -28.02
N LYS A 310 -25.57 11.23 -29.25
CA LYS A 310 -24.73 10.18 -29.85
C LYS A 310 -23.25 10.32 -29.49
N GLU A 311 -22.87 11.35 -28.74
CA GLU A 311 -21.49 11.51 -28.27
C GLU A 311 -21.07 10.35 -27.36
N THR A 312 -19.84 9.88 -27.56
CA THR A 312 -19.24 8.84 -26.73
C THR A 312 -19.06 9.34 -25.30
N GLU A 313 -19.03 8.42 -24.34
CA GLU A 313 -18.80 8.71 -22.92
C GLU A 313 -17.54 9.57 -22.70
N ASP A 314 -16.47 9.31 -23.45
CA ASP A 314 -15.22 10.07 -23.39
C ASP A 314 -15.39 11.55 -23.76
N VAL A 315 -16.21 11.85 -24.77
CA VAL A 315 -16.47 13.24 -25.19
C VAL A 315 -17.27 13.97 -24.11
N ARG A 316 -18.26 13.30 -23.52
CA ARG A 316 -19.07 13.85 -22.42
C ARG A 316 -18.22 14.16 -21.18
N LEU A 317 -17.37 13.21 -20.79
CA LEU A 317 -16.45 13.37 -19.67
C LEU A 317 -15.46 14.51 -19.91
N ASN A 318 -14.90 14.61 -21.11
CA ASN A 318 -13.98 15.69 -21.47
C ASN A 318 -14.68 17.06 -21.42
N LYS A 319 -15.93 17.18 -21.88
CA LYS A 319 -16.71 18.42 -21.77
C LYS A 319 -16.98 18.79 -20.32
N LEU A 320 -17.40 17.81 -19.51
CA LEU A 320 -17.70 18.02 -18.09
C LEU A 320 -16.46 18.54 -17.34
N ILE A 321 -15.30 17.89 -17.51
CA ILE A 321 -14.06 18.32 -16.85
C ILE A 321 -13.64 19.72 -17.34
N LYS A 322 -13.77 20.00 -18.65
CA LYS A 322 -13.42 21.30 -19.21
C LYS A 322 -14.27 22.44 -18.67
N SER A 323 -15.55 22.19 -18.41
CA SER A 323 -16.49 23.21 -17.90
C SER A 323 -16.53 23.31 -16.38
N GLY A 324 -16.35 22.19 -15.68
CA GLY A 324 -16.55 22.08 -14.23
C GLY A 324 -15.29 22.25 -13.38
N CYS A 325 -14.09 22.22 -13.99
CA CYS A 325 -12.83 22.27 -13.24
C CYS A 325 -12.03 23.57 -13.47
N SER A 326 -11.52 24.12 -12.38
CA SER A 326 -10.54 25.20 -12.35
C SER A 326 -9.13 24.65 -12.56
N ILE A 327 -8.48 25.14 -13.62
CA ILE A 327 -7.09 24.81 -13.96
C ILE A 327 -6.13 25.22 -12.83
N GLY A 328 -6.42 26.33 -12.14
CA GLY A 328 -5.58 26.82 -11.05
C GLY A 328 -5.50 25.85 -9.88
N GLU A 329 -6.62 25.22 -9.52
CA GLU A 329 -6.64 24.24 -8.43
C GLU A 329 -5.91 22.94 -8.82
N ILE A 330 -6.07 22.48 -10.06
CA ILE A 330 -5.32 21.32 -10.58
C ILE A 330 -3.82 21.61 -10.60
N TRP A 331 -3.42 22.83 -11.00
CA TRP A 331 -2.02 23.23 -11.04
C TRP A 331 -1.36 23.22 -9.65
N LYS A 332 -2.06 23.68 -8.60
CA LYS A 332 -1.56 23.64 -7.22
C LYS A 332 -1.17 22.22 -6.80
N GLU A 333 -2.00 21.23 -7.14
CA GLU A 333 -1.74 19.82 -6.84
C GLU A 333 -0.53 19.27 -7.62
N ILE A 334 -0.41 19.61 -8.91
CA ILE A 334 0.73 19.22 -9.75
C ILE A 334 2.03 19.81 -9.22
N GLN A 335 2.01 21.07 -8.80
CA GLN A 335 3.20 21.81 -8.36
C GLN A 335 3.85 21.17 -7.12
N LEU A 336 3.07 20.59 -6.21
CA LEU A 336 3.58 19.87 -5.04
C LEU A 336 4.48 18.67 -5.39
N TYR A 337 4.27 18.10 -6.58
CA TYR A 337 4.96 16.93 -7.10
C TYR A 337 5.64 17.23 -8.45
N MET A 338 6.07 18.47 -8.66
CA MET A 338 6.64 18.91 -9.94
C MET A 338 7.79 18.02 -10.45
N PRO A 339 8.79 17.59 -9.62
CA PRO A 339 9.82 16.66 -10.07
C PRO A 339 9.24 15.34 -10.60
N TYR A 340 8.22 14.81 -9.90
CA TYR A 340 7.56 13.56 -10.27
C TYR A 340 6.86 13.68 -11.63
N PHE A 341 6.00 14.69 -11.81
CA PHE A 341 5.22 14.91 -13.04
C PHE A 341 6.05 15.40 -14.24
N SER A 342 7.28 15.85 -14.00
CA SER A 342 8.25 16.22 -15.04
C SER A 342 9.09 15.05 -15.56
N SER A 343 8.91 13.85 -15.02
CA SER A 343 9.61 12.63 -15.40
C SER A 343 8.67 11.60 -16.00
N ARG A 344 9.20 10.55 -16.63
CA ARG A 344 8.42 9.40 -17.11
C ARG A 344 8.16 8.46 -15.94
N GLN A 345 6.92 8.02 -15.77
CA GLN A 345 6.56 7.05 -14.72
C GLN A 345 6.43 5.66 -15.33
N GLU A 346 7.17 4.67 -14.81
CA GLU A 346 7.11 3.28 -15.28
C GLU A 346 6.56 2.36 -14.20
N PHE A 347 5.55 1.58 -14.54
CA PHE A 347 4.83 0.67 -13.64
C PHE A 347 5.17 -0.79 -13.96
N GLU A 348 5.15 -1.64 -12.93
CA GLU A 348 5.19 -3.08 -13.12
C GLU A 348 3.94 -3.54 -13.89
N GLY A 349 4.15 -4.38 -14.91
CA GLY A 349 3.14 -4.69 -15.93
C GLY A 349 3.32 -3.91 -17.23
N GLY A 350 4.38 -3.10 -17.33
CA GLY A 350 4.86 -2.45 -18.57
C GLY A 350 4.15 -1.15 -18.91
N PHE A 351 3.12 -0.75 -18.15
CA PHE A 351 2.46 0.52 -18.34
C PHE A 351 3.39 1.68 -17.98
N TYR A 352 3.37 2.74 -18.77
CA TYR A 352 4.11 3.95 -18.48
C TYR A 352 3.27 5.19 -18.78
N ILE A 353 3.59 6.27 -18.08
CA ILE A 353 2.99 7.58 -18.27
C ILE A 353 4.12 8.53 -18.68
N GLU A 354 3.91 9.24 -19.77
CA GLU A 354 4.83 10.28 -20.23
C GLU A 354 4.74 11.53 -19.34
N PRO A 355 5.82 12.34 -19.24
CA PRO A 355 5.81 13.56 -18.45
C PRO A 355 4.58 14.44 -18.72
N LEU A 356 3.88 14.76 -17.63
CA LEU A 356 2.69 15.61 -17.68
C LEU A 356 3.07 17.08 -17.93
N ILE A 357 4.23 17.50 -17.41
CA ILE A 357 4.75 18.87 -17.52
C ILE A 357 6.25 18.86 -17.82
N THR A 358 6.82 20.00 -18.18
CA THR A 358 8.28 20.22 -18.17
C THR A 358 8.71 20.82 -16.84
N LYS A 359 10.01 20.74 -16.50
CA LYS A 359 10.54 21.24 -15.21
C LYS A 359 10.33 22.74 -14.99
N ASP A 360 10.31 23.51 -16.07
CA ASP A 360 10.21 24.98 -16.04
C ASP A 360 8.82 25.48 -16.46
N MET A 361 7.82 24.58 -16.57
CA MET A 361 6.47 24.94 -16.99
C MET A 361 5.81 25.86 -15.96
N THR A 362 5.21 26.97 -16.43
CA THR A 362 4.41 27.85 -15.58
C THR A 362 2.93 27.49 -15.63
N GLN A 363 2.13 28.00 -14.68
CA GLN A 363 0.68 27.86 -14.70
C GLN A 363 0.05 28.41 -16.00
N GLY A 364 0.60 29.52 -16.51
CA GLY A 364 0.15 30.12 -17.76
C GLY A 364 0.35 29.20 -18.96
N ASP A 365 1.48 28.49 -18.99
CA ASP A 365 1.78 27.52 -20.05
C ASP A 365 0.88 26.28 -19.92
N PHE A 366 0.74 25.76 -18.70
CA PHE A 366 -0.13 24.63 -18.41
C PHE A 366 -1.58 24.88 -18.81
N SER A 367 -2.10 26.10 -18.59
CA SER A 367 -3.48 26.44 -18.98
C SER A 367 -3.78 26.30 -20.48
N ARG A 368 -2.74 26.31 -21.34
CA ARG A 368 -2.87 26.10 -22.79
C ARG A 368 -2.74 24.64 -23.19
N GLU A 369 -2.06 23.81 -22.39
CA GLU A 369 -1.68 22.44 -22.75
C GLU A 369 -2.40 21.33 -21.95
N TRP A 370 -3.06 21.68 -20.83
CA TRP A 370 -3.64 20.69 -19.92
C TRP A 370 -4.75 19.83 -20.53
N PHE A 371 -5.47 20.38 -21.52
CA PHE A 371 -6.60 19.71 -22.18
C PHE A 371 -6.24 19.29 -23.61
N PRO A 372 -6.50 18.04 -24.01
CA PRO A 372 -7.17 16.96 -23.27
C PRO A 372 -6.23 16.11 -22.39
N LYS A 373 -4.98 16.54 -22.19
CA LYS A 373 -3.90 15.77 -21.56
C LYS A 373 -4.28 15.17 -20.20
N ILE A 374 -4.90 15.95 -19.31
CA ILE A 374 -5.31 15.48 -17.96
C ILE A 374 -6.40 14.40 -18.05
N PRO A 375 -7.59 14.66 -18.64
CA PRO A 375 -8.63 13.65 -18.80
C PRO A 375 -8.14 12.34 -19.43
N ASP A 376 -7.34 12.44 -20.50
CA ASP A 376 -6.84 11.28 -21.22
C ASP A 376 -5.85 10.47 -20.39
N THR A 377 -5.00 11.15 -19.59
CA THR A 377 -4.06 10.46 -18.70
C THR A 377 -4.79 9.75 -17.56
N LEU A 378 -5.78 10.40 -16.94
CA LEU A 378 -6.60 9.77 -15.90
C LEU A 378 -7.34 8.53 -16.44
N ARG A 379 -7.88 8.61 -17.67
CA ARG A 379 -8.52 7.48 -18.36
C ARG A 379 -7.54 6.33 -18.60
N LYS A 380 -6.33 6.64 -19.09
CA LYS A 380 -5.28 5.61 -19.29
C LYS A 380 -4.92 4.90 -17.99
N ILE A 381 -4.75 5.65 -16.89
CA ILE A 381 -4.49 5.08 -15.57
C ILE A 381 -5.65 4.18 -15.14
N ARG A 382 -6.90 4.66 -15.22
CA ARG A 382 -8.09 3.87 -14.89
C ARG A 382 -8.13 2.57 -15.69
N ASN A 383 -7.91 2.64 -17.01
CA ASN A 383 -7.93 1.46 -17.87
C ASN A 383 -6.82 0.47 -17.52
N ALA A 384 -5.62 0.95 -17.21
CA ALA A 384 -4.51 0.10 -16.79
C ALA A 384 -4.69 -0.51 -15.38
N LEU A 385 -5.56 0.07 -14.54
CA LEU A 385 -5.94 -0.46 -13.23
C LEU A 385 -7.07 -1.50 -13.31
N VAL A 386 -8.03 -1.31 -14.21
CA VAL A 386 -9.25 -2.16 -14.32
C VAL A 386 -9.04 -3.33 -15.27
N HIS A 387 -8.43 -3.10 -16.43
CA HIS A 387 -8.28 -4.13 -17.45
C HIS A 387 -7.03 -4.96 -17.17
N SER A 388 -7.23 -6.22 -16.80
CA SER A 388 -6.16 -7.17 -16.49
C SER A 388 -5.40 -7.66 -17.73
N ARG A 389 -5.94 -7.40 -18.94
CA ARG A 389 -5.34 -7.53 -20.27
C ARG A 389 -6.39 -7.12 -21.30
N ASP A 390 -6.52 -5.83 -21.60
CA ASP A 390 -7.31 -5.47 -22.79
C ASP A 390 -6.75 -4.27 -23.54
N THR A 391 -5.95 -4.61 -24.54
CA THR A 391 -5.65 -3.97 -25.83
C THR A 391 -4.26 -4.43 -26.27
N ARG A 392 -3.99 -4.39 -27.58
CA ARG A 392 -2.87 -5.02 -28.33
C ARG A 392 -1.43 -4.85 -27.79
N LEU A 393 -1.22 -4.15 -26.67
CA LEU A 393 0.06 -3.91 -26.00
C LEU A 393 0.20 -4.55 -24.61
N GLY A 394 -0.88 -5.06 -23.99
CA GLY A 394 -0.79 -5.83 -22.73
C GLY A 394 -0.28 -5.04 -21.51
N LEU A 395 -0.32 -3.71 -21.54
CA LEU A 395 0.22 -2.85 -20.49
C LEU A 395 -0.79 -2.65 -19.37
N VAL A 396 -0.44 -3.11 -18.17
CA VAL A 396 -1.29 -3.01 -16.96
C VAL A 396 -0.50 -2.43 -15.80
N ILE A 397 -1.19 -1.87 -14.81
CA ILE A 397 -0.59 -1.53 -13.52
C ILE A 397 -0.94 -2.69 -12.57
N ILE A 398 -0.01 -3.62 -12.37
CA ILE A 398 -0.23 -4.80 -11.50
C ILE A 398 -0.38 -4.36 -10.04
N PRO A 399 -1.30 -4.93 -9.24
CA PRO A 399 -1.36 -4.72 -7.79
C PRO A 399 -0.07 -5.12 -7.10
N SER A 400 0.77 -4.12 -6.85
CA SER A 400 2.05 -4.27 -6.17
C SER A 400 2.37 -3.05 -5.33
N ARG A 401 3.14 -3.28 -4.27
CA ARG A 401 3.62 -2.22 -3.38
C ARG A 401 4.61 -1.26 -4.05
N GLU A 402 5.15 -1.60 -5.23
CA GLU A 402 6.00 -0.71 -6.03
C GLU A 402 5.17 0.25 -6.89
N ASN A 403 4.02 -0.21 -7.39
CA ASN A 403 3.11 0.61 -8.19
C ASN A 403 2.26 1.55 -7.32
N ASP A 404 1.97 1.18 -6.08
CA ASP A 404 1.13 1.98 -5.18
C ASP A 404 1.74 3.36 -4.84
N PRO A 405 3.04 3.49 -4.47
CA PRO A 405 3.73 4.77 -4.31
C PRO A 405 3.76 5.59 -5.60
N LYS A 406 3.88 4.95 -6.77
CA LYS A 406 3.84 5.63 -8.07
C LYS A 406 2.42 6.11 -8.40
N LEU A 407 1.37 5.41 -7.99
CA LEU A 407 0.00 5.90 -8.19
C LEU A 407 -0.34 7.05 -7.24
N LYS A 408 0.33 7.13 -6.10
CA LYS A 408 0.03 8.05 -4.99
C LYS A 408 -0.04 9.53 -5.39
N PRO A 409 0.90 10.10 -6.18
CA PRO A 409 0.83 11.51 -6.60
C PRO A 409 -0.36 11.83 -7.50
N TRP A 410 -0.97 10.82 -8.15
CA TRP A 410 -2.15 11.02 -9.00
C TRP A 410 -3.45 11.14 -8.21
N ILE A 411 -3.48 10.74 -6.93
CA ILE A 411 -4.68 10.79 -6.09
C ILE A 411 -5.18 12.22 -5.86
N PRO A 412 -4.34 13.19 -5.44
CA PRO A 412 -4.79 14.57 -5.27
C PRO A 412 -5.33 15.18 -6.57
N ILE A 413 -4.73 14.85 -7.73
CA ILE A 413 -5.21 15.33 -9.04
C ILE A 413 -6.61 14.81 -9.33
N ILE A 414 -6.82 13.49 -9.31
CA ILE A 414 -8.14 12.92 -9.64
C ILE A 414 -9.20 13.32 -8.61
N ARG A 415 -8.82 13.42 -7.33
CA ARG A 415 -9.68 13.93 -6.26
C ARG A 415 -10.12 15.36 -6.56
N CYS A 416 -9.17 16.25 -6.87
CA CYS A 416 -9.45 17.65 -7.18
C CYS A 416 -10.40 17.79 -8.39
N VAL A 417 -10.19 16.99 -9.44
CA VAL A 417 -11.08 16.96 -10.62
C VAL A 417 -12.48 16.44 -10.25
N ALA A 418 -12.57 15.35 -9.48
CA ALA A 418 -13.83 14.73 -9.08
C ALA A 418 -14.65 15.60 -8.12
N GLU A 419 -14.02 16.19 -7.10
CA GLU A 419 -14.66 17.09 -6.14
C GLU A 419 -15.20 18.35 -6.84
N GLN A 420 -14.43 18.95 -7.74
CA GLN A 420 -14.90 20.10 -8.53
C GLN A 420 -16.07 19.72 -9.45
N THR A 421 -16.02 18.54 -10.07
CA THR A 421 -17.12 18.01 -10.89
C THR A 421 -18.40 17.82 -10.05
N LEU A 422 -18.28 17.27 -8.85
CA LEU A 422 -19.40 17.10 -7.90
C LEU A 422 -19.95 18.45 -7.40
N ILE A 423 -19.08 19.44 -7.18
CA ILE A 423 -19.50 20.80 -6.80
C ILE A 423 -20.26 21.47 -7.96
N TYR A 424 -19.83 21.22 -9.21
CA TYR A 424 -20.43 21.80 -10.40
C TYR A 424 -21.80 21.18 -10.76
N CYS A 425 -21.94 19.86 -10.66
CA CYS A 425 -23.21 19.14 -10.88
C CYS A 425 -24.17 19.32 -9.69
#